data_AF-A0A6V7UIC8-F1
#
_entry.id   AF-A0A6V7UIC8-F1
#
_cell.length_a   1.000
_cell.length_b   1.000
_cell.length_c   1.000
_cell.angle_alpha   90.00
_cell.angle_beta   90.00
_cell.angle_gamma   90.00
#
_symmetry.space_group_name_H-M   'P 1'
#
loop_
_entity.id
_entity.type
_entity.pdbx_description
1 polymer ?
#
loop_
_entity_poly.entity_id
_entity_poly.type
_entity_poly.pdbx_seq_one_letter_code
_entity_poly.pdbx_strand_id
1 'polypeptide(L)'
;MQYNHRQMKDVFDLLKAAKIPNDLPEYDAVVYVPVVVDFWNNQYKDNGYKFKVFVFGGVNEKPIFKYGNENFNVPISIFHSNNHFDGLRNVGGMFGVNHKYCFTCEKKFRKSKEHDLRCKSLCRLCGRIGSERPCLASANYFKKCDDCGKKYLNEDCFNHHKKAAIVGKQKFVKSAV
;
A
#
# COMPACT_ATOMS: atom_id res chain seq x y z
N MET A 1 6.67 -28.99 -4.06
CA MET A 1 7.86 -28.90 -4.93
C MET A 1 7.65 -28.03 -6.19
N GLN A 2 6.47 -27.99 -6.83
CA GLN A 2 6.23 -27.15 -8.03
C GLN A 2 6.27 -25.62 -7.79
N TYR A 3 5.89 -25.13 -6.61
CA TYR A 3 5.79 -23.69 -6.33
C TYR A 3 7.16 -22.98 -6.32
N ASN A 4 8.18 -23.61 -5.71
CA ASN A 4 9.55 -23.10 -5.70
C ASN A 4 10.15 -23.02 -7.11
N HIS A 5 9.82 -23.97 -7.99
CA HIS A 5 10.37 -23.99 -9.34
C HIS A 5 9.82 -22.84 -10.20
N ARG A 6 8.55 -22.48 -10.01
CA ARG A 6 7.93 -21.33 -10.70
C ARG A 6 8.51 -20.01 -10.22
N GLN A 7 8.65 -19.83 -8.90
CA GLN A 7 9.22 -18.60 -8.34
C GLN A 7 10.66 -18.39 -8.78
N MET A 8 11.48 -19.44 -8.80
CA MET A 8 12.85 -19.35 -9.32
C MET A 8 12.88 -18.98 -10.80
N LYS A 9 11.99 -19.55 -11.61
CA LYS A 9 11.87 -19.19 -13.02
C LYS A 9 11.53 -17.72 -13.20
N ASP A 10 10.51 -17.22 -12.49
CA ASP A 10 10.08 -15.83 -12.57
C ASP A 10 11.21 -14.86 -12.17
N VAL A 11 12.03 -15.24 -11.17
CA VAL A 11 13.24 -14.48 -10.78
C VAL A 11 14.28 -14.50 -11.89
N PHE A 12 14.62 -15.66 -12.46
CA PHE A 12 15.59 -15.73 -13.55
C PHE A 12 15.16 -14.95 -14.79
N ASP A 13 13.88 -15.03 -15.15
CA ASP A 13 13.31 -14.30 -16.28
C ASP A 13 13.38 -12.79 -16.02
N LEU A 14 13.11 -12.33 -14.80
CA LEU A 14 13.28 -10.94 -14.39
C LEU A 14 14.74 -10.49 -14.48
N LEU A 15 15.67 -11.22 -13.86
CA LEU A 15 17.09 -10.86 -13.86
C LEU A 15 17.63 -10.75 -15.28
N LYS A 16 17.28 -11.72 -16.14
CA LYS A 16 17.65 -11.71 -17.55
C LYS A 16 17.06 -10.50 -18.29
N ALA A 17 15.76 -10.23 -18.13
CA ALA A 17 15.09 -9.13 -18.81
C ALA A 17 15.62 -7.75 -18.36
N ALA A 18 15.95 -7.63 -17.07
CA ALA A 18 16.51 -6.43 -16.46
C ALA A 18 18.03 -6.30 -16.64
N LYS A 19 18.68 -7.27 -17.33
CA LYS A 19 20.14 -7.33 -17.53
C LYS A 19 20.94 -7.33 -16.22
N ILE A 20 20.41 -7.98 -15.19
CA ILE A 20 21.04 -8.15 -13.90
C ILE A 20 21.79 -9.50 -13.89
N PRO A 21 23.08 -9.53 -13.51
CA PRO A 21 23.82 -10.78 -13.36
C PRO A 21 23.15 -11.72 -12.35
N ASN A 22 23.08 -13.01 -12.67
CA ASN A 22 22.38 -14.02 -11.85
C ASN A 22 23.33 -14.90 -11.03
N ASP A 23 24.63 -14.60 -11.08
CA ASP A 23 25.75 -15.34 -10.48
C ASP A 23 26.39 -14.58 -9.31
N LEU A 24 25.79 -13.47 -8.89
CA LEU A 24 26.28 -12.68 -7.77
C LEU A 24 25.95 -13.36 -6.43
N PRO A 25 26.89 -13.33 -5.47
CA PRO A 25 26.65 -13.86 -4.13
C PRO A 25 25.62 -13.02 -3.35
N GLU A 26 25.52 -11.74 -3.67
CA GLU A 26 24.59 -10.80 -3.04
C GLU A 26 24.19 -9.67 -3.99
N TYR A 27 23.04 -9.05 -3.71
CA TYR A 27 22.49 -7.93 -4.47
C TYR A 27 22.33 -6.71 -3.57
N ASP A 28 23.09 -5.65 -3.86
CA ASP A 28 22.93 -4.37 -3.19
C ASP A 28 21.62 -3.68 -3.57
N ALA A 29 20.85 -3.25 -2.57
CA ALA A 29 19.54 -2.63 -2.80
C ALA A 29 19.63 -1.26 -3.50
N VAL A 30 20.68 -0.48 -3.22
CA VAL A 30 20.90 0.83 -3.87
C VAL A 30 21.21 0.65 -5.35
N VAL A 31 21.85 -0.47 -5.73
CA VAL A 31 22.17 -0.79 -7.13
C VAL A 31 20.98 -1.42 -7.85
N TYR A 32 20.39 -2.49 -7.30
CA TYR A 32 19.48 -3.35 -8.06
C TYR A 32 17.99 -3.01 -7.91
N VAL A 33 17.56 -2.39 -6.81
CA VAL A 33 16.17 -1.95 -6.70
C VAL A 33 15.81 -0.93 -7.77
N PRO A 34 16.65 0.10 -8.07
CA PRO A 34 16.38 1.01 -9.17
C PRO A 34 16.14 0.33 -10.50
N VAL A 35 17.04 -0.61 -10.87
CA VAL A 35 16.97 -1.35 -12.13
C VAL A 35 15.66 -2.12 -12.25
N VAL A 36 15.26 -2.84 -11.19
CA VAL A 36 14.02 -3.63 -11.17
C VAL A 36 12.78 -2.72 -11.21
N VAL A 37 12.77 -1.64 -10.43
CA VAL A 37 11.63 -0.71 -10.36
C VAL A 37 11.44 0.02 -11.67
N ASP A 38 12.52 0.47 -12.33
CA ASP A 38 12.44 1.13 -13.63
C ASP A 38 12.00 0.16 -14.73
N PHE A 39 12.52 -1.08 -14.69
CA PHE A 39 12.06 -2.15 -15.58
C PHE A 39 10.55 -2.38 -15.45
N TRP A 40 10.02 -2.57 -14.23
CA TRP A 40 8.58 -2.77 -14.02
C TRP A 40 7.75 -1.54 -14.37
N ASN A 41 8.21 -0.34 -13.99
CA ASN A 41 7.51 0.88 -14.35
C ASN A 41 7.41 1.07 -15.87
N ASN A 42 8.44 0.67 -16.62
CA ASN A 42 8.39 0.69 -18.09
C ASN A 42 7.51 -0.45 -18.65
N GLN A 43 7.67 -1.67 -18.15
CA GLN A 43 6.92 -2.84 -18.61
C GLN A 43 5.40 -2.67 -18.43
N TYR A 44 4.98 -2.03 -17.35
CA TYR A 44 3.59 -1.92 -16.94
C TYR A 44 3.02 -0.50 -17.06
N LYS A 45 3.72 0.40 -17.75
CA LYS A 45 3.32 1.81 -17.91
C LYS A 45 1.90 1.95 -18.49
N ASP A 46 1.57 1.12 -19.48
CA ASP A 46 0.29 1.18 -20.19
C ASP A 46 -0.88 0.62 -19.35
N ASN A 47 -0.57 -0.15 -18.30
CA ASN A 47 -1.54 -0.59 -17.31
C ASN A 47 -1.76 0.43 -16.18
N GLY A 48 -1.02 1.55 -16.19
CA GLY A 48 -1.09 2.58 -15.16
C GLY A 48 -0.45 2.19 -13.82
N TYR A 49 0.32 1.09 -13.78
CA TYR A 49 1.07 0.72 -12.58
C TYR A 49 2.29 1.61 -12.40
N LYS A 50 2.48 2.06 -11.16
CA LYS A 50 3.59 2.92 -10.73
C LYS A 50 4.13 2.34 -9.44
N PHE A 51 5.19 1.57 -9.58
CA PHE A 51 5.87 0.87 -8.51
C PHE A 51 6.80 1.82 -7.75
N LYS A 52 6.78 1.68 -6.43
CA LYS A 52 7.78 2.28 -5.53
C LYS A 52 8.14 1.28 -4.45
N VAL A 53 9.45 1.03 -4.31
CA VAL A 53 9.98 0.12 -3.29
C VAL A 53 10.32 0.92 -2.04
N PHE A 54 9.97 0.34 -0.90
CA PHE A 54 10.26 0.83 0.44
C PHE A 54 11.02 -0.28 1.18
N VAL A 55 12.28 -0.01 1.49
CA VAL A 55 13.16 -0.92 2.23
C VAL A 55 13.17 -0.50 3.68
N PHE A 56 12.72 -1.38 4.56
CA PHE A 56 12.76 -1.19 6.00
C PHE A 56 13.94 -1.95 6.60
N GLY A 57 14.45 -1.48 7.73
CA GLY A 57 15.52 -2.17 8.45
C GLY A 57 15.56 -1.78 9.91
N GLY A 58 15.90 -2.75 10.77
CA GLY A 58 15.91 -2.58 12.22
C GLY A 58 14.51 -2.24 12.78
N VAL A 59 14.47 -1.34 13.77
CA VAL A 59 13.23 -0.89 14.44
C VAL A 59 12.69 0.44 13.89
N ASN A 60 13.20 0.88 12.74
CA ASN A 60 12.85 2.17 12.16
C ASN A 60 11.40 2.17 11.64
N GLU A 61 10.65 3.22 11.96
CA GLU A 61 9.32 3.41 11.40
C GLU A 61 9.36 3.80 9.92
N LYS A 62 10.40 4.55 9.53
CA LYS A 62 10.61 5.00 8.16
C LYS A 62 11.47 3.99 7.38
N PRO A 63 11.27 3.89 6.06
CA PRO A 63 12.17 3.14 5.20
C PRO A 63 13.60 3.69 5.30
N ILE A 64 14.58 2.79 5.32
CA ILE A 64 16.02 3.12 5.24
C ILE A 64 16.46 3.42 3.80
N PHE A 65 15.73 2.89 2.81
CA PHE A 65 15.94 3.17 1.40
C PHE A 65 14.60 3.13 0.66
N LYS A 66 14.44 3.97 -0.36
CA LYS A 66 13.24 4.02 -1.20
C LYS A 66 13.58 4.43 -2.62
N TYR A 67 12.90 3.84 -3.59
CA TYR A 67 13.09 4.17 -4.99
C TYR A 67 11.78 4.00 -5.79
N GLY A 68 11.52 4.95 -6.69
CA GLY A 68 10.31 5.01 -7.53
C GLY A 68 9.58 6.35 -7.42
N ASN A 69 8.55 6.53 -8.27
CA ASN A 69 7.86 7.81 -8.41
C ASN A 69 7.09 8.24 -7.14
N GLU A 70 7.06 9.53 -6.82
CA GLU A 70 6.24 10.06 -5.73
C GLU A 70 4.72 9.90 -5.94
N ASN A 71 4.27 9.76 -7.19
CA ASN A 71 2.86 9.50 -7.52
C ASN A 71 2.54 7.99 -7.70
N PHE A 72 3.29 7.12 -7.01
CA PHE A 72 3.11 5.67 -7.04
C PHE A 72 1.70 5.21 -6.64
N ASN A 73 1.30 4.06 -7.15
CA ASN A 73 0.09 3.36 -6.72
C ASN A 73 0.33 1.91 -6.29
N VAL A 74 1.52 1.36 -6.55
CA VAL A 74 1.93 0.03 -6.10
C VAL A 74 3.14 0.14 -5.17
N PRO A 75 2.92 0.27 -3.84
CA PRO A 75 4.01 0.18 -2.88
C PRO A 75 4.48 -1.27 -2.74
N ILE A 76 5.78 -1.50 -2.90
CA ILE A 76 6.44 -2.77 -2.60
C ILE A 76 7.25 -2.58 -1.33
N SER A 77 7.06 -3.46 -0.35
CA SER A 77 7.74 -3.37 0.94
C SER A 77 8.66 -4.56 1.12
N ILE A 78 9.92 -4.28 1.43
CA ILE A 78 10.90 -5.31 1.77
C ILE A 78 11.57 -4.96 3.10
N PHE A 79 11.94 -5.98 3.87
CA PHE A 79 12.64 -5.85 5.14
C PHE A 79 14.06 -6.37 5.00
N HIS A 80 15.04 -5.57 5.39
CA HIS A 80 16.43 -5.96 5.42
C HIS A 80 16.84 -6.36 6.84
N SER A 81 17.25 -7.62 7.02
CA SER A 81 17.82 -8.10 8.27
C SER A 81 18.80 -9.24 8.02
N ASN A 82 19.89 -9.30 8.81
CA ASN A 82 20.90 -10.37 8.74
C ASN A 82 21.44 -10.64 7.32
N ASN A 83 21.73 -9.57 6.57
CA ASN A 83 22.17 -9.63 5.16
C ASN A 83 21.16 -10.33 4.21
N HIS A 84 19.86 -10.27 4.53
CA HIS A 84 18.78 -10.86 3.74
C HIS A 84 17.61 -9.88 3.56
N PHE A 85 16.89 -10.01 2.44
CA PHE A 85 15.68 -9.23 2.14
C PHE A 85 14.43 -10.09 2.15
N ASP A 86 13.49 -9.77 3.03
CA ASP A 86 12.19 -10.43 3.14
C ASP A 86 11.06 -9.57 2.57
N GLY A 87 10.14 -10.19 1.83
CA GLY A 87 8.93 -9.53 1.36
C GLY A 87 7.95 -9.23 2.50
N LEU A 88 7.59 -7.96 2.70
CA LEU A 88 6.62 -7.53 3.70
C LEU A 88 5.22 -7.39 3.08
N ARG A 89 4.32 -8.32 3.42
CA ARG A 89 2.90 -8.23 2.99
C ARG A 89 2.11 -7.17 3.75
N ASN A 90 2.45 -6.94 5.02
CA ASN A 90 1.78 -5.96 5.87
C ASN A 90 2.79 -5.23 6.77
N VAL A 91 3.27 -4.07 6.31
CA VAL A 91 4.19 -3.21 7.06
C VAL A 91 3.62 -2.79 8.41
N GLY A 92 2.30 -2.59 8.51
CA GLY A 92 1.66 -2.26 9.79
C GLY A 92 1.92 -3.31 10.87
N GLY A 93 2.01 -4.59 10.49
CA GLY A 93 2.28 -5.70 11.42
C GLY A 93 3.64 -5.61 12.10
N MET A 94 4.63 -4.96 11.48
CA MET A 94 5.95 -4.73 12.10
C MET A 94 5.87 -3.84 13.34
N PHE A 95 4.84 -3.00 13.42
CA PHE A 95 4.65 -2.07 14.53
C PHE A 95 3.67 -2.57 15.59
N GLY A 96 3.28 -3.84 15.51
CA GLY A 96 2.39 -4.53 16.44
C GLY A 96 0.94 -4.62 15.96
N VAL A 97 0.13 -5.30 16.77
CA VAL A 97 -1.26 -5.64 16.42
C VAL A 97 -2.08 -4.39 16.11
N ASN A 98 -2.89 -4.46 15.05
CA ASN A 98 -3.80 -3.39 14.60
C ASN A 98 -3.14 -2.09 14.11
N HIS A 99 -1.82 -2.06 13.91
CA HIS A 99 -1.20 -0.95 13.20
C HIS A 99 -1.37 -1.11 11.69
N LYS A 100 -1.50 0.02 11.03
CA LYS A 100 -1.49 0.21 9.59
C LYS A 100 -0.35 1.16 9.26
N TYR A 101 0.07 1.18 8.01
CA TYR A 101 1.13 2.06 7.53
C TYR A 101 0.66 2.86 6.33
N CYS A 102 0.96 4.16 6.32
CA CYS A 102 0.72 5.02 5.17
C CYS A 102 2.05 5.26 4.45
N PHE A 103 2.19 4.72 3.24
CA PHE A 103 3.40 4.89 2.44
C PHE A 103 3.64 6.34 1.98
N THR A 104 2.58 7.11 1.81
CA THR A 104 2.66 8.52 1.39
C THR A 104 3.15 9.45 2.50
N CYS A 105 2.75 9.19 3.74
CA CYS A 105 3.19 9.96 4.91
C CYS A 105 4.38 9.33 5.63
N GLU A 106 4.72 8.09 5.29
CA GLU A 106 5.72 7.25 5.96
C GLU A 106 5.50 7.19 7.47
N LYS A 107 4.25 6.91 7.87
CA LYS A 107 3.83 6.86 9.28
C LYS A 107 2.87 5.71 9.55
N LYS A 108 3.01 5.11 10.73
CA LYS A 108 2.05 4.16 11.27
C LYS A 108 0.84 4.86 11.88
N PHE A 109 -0.29 4.17 11.89
CA PHE A 109 -1.53 4.63 12.52
C PHE A 109 -2.40 3.43 12.90
N ARG A 110 -3.30 3.58 13.89
CA ARG A 110 -4.22 2.49 14.26
C ARG A 110 -5.58 2.70 13.64
N LYS A 111 -6.08 3.93 13.67
CA LYS A 111 -7.39 4.31 13.12
C LYS A 111 -7.21 5.42 12.11
N SER A 112 -8.01 5.41 11.04
CA SER A 112 -7.91 6.43 10.00
C SER A 112 -8.14 7.86 10.52
N LYS A 113 -8.89 8.01 11.61
CA LYS A 113 -9.12 9.30 12.28
C LYS A 113 -7.87 9.92 12.93
N GLU A 114 -6.85 9.11 13.20
CA GLU A 114 -5.57 9.55 13.80
C GLU A 114 -4.61 10.06 12.72
N HIS A 115 -4.94 9.86 11.44
CA HIS A 115 -4.05 10.16 10.34
C HIS A 115 -4.08 11.64 9.96
N ASP A 116 -2.97 12.16 9.44
CA ASP A 116 -2.88 13.55 9.01
C ASP A 116 -3.92 13.83 7.93
N LEU A 117 -4.75 14.83 8.19
CA LEU A 117 -5.75 15.34 7.28
C LEU A 117 -5.09 15.79 5.96
N ARG A 118 -3.87 16.32 5.98
CA ARG A 118 -3.14 16.77 4.78
C ARG A 118 -2.60 15.64 3.91
N CYS A 119 -2.77 14.38 4.31
CA CYS A 119 -2.32 13.24 3.50
C CYS A 119 -3.02 13.20 2.14
N LYS A 120 -2.22 13.19 1.07
CA LYS A 120 -2.72 13.10 -0.31
C LYS A 120 -3.46 11.77 -0.57
N SER A 121 -3.07 10.71 0.11
CA SER A 121 -3.69 9.40 0.04
C SER A 121 -4.91 9.22 0.95
N LEU A 122 -5.42 10.29 1.58
CA LEU A 122 -6.63 10.25 2.39
C LEU A 122 -7.85 10.69 1.56
N CYS A 123 -8.88 9.85 1.49
CA CYS A 123 -10.18 10.31 1.00
C CYS A 123 -10.96 11.02 2.10
N ARG A 124 -11.31 12.30 1.90
CA ARG A 124 -12.10 13.10 2.85
C ARG A 124 -13.57 12.66 2.98
N LEU A 125 -14.10 12.00 1.96
CA LEU A 125 -15.49 11.55 1.95
C LEU A 125 -15.66 10.28 2.78
N CYS A 126 -14.85 9.25 2.53
CA CYS A 126 -14.95 7.96 3.23
C CYS A 126 -13.95 7.74 4.37
N GLY A 127 -12.93 8.61 4.53
CA GLY A 127 -11.91 8.49 5.57
C GLY A 127 -10.92 7.32 5.38
N ARG A 128 -10.97 6.60 4.25
CA ARG A 128 -9.99 5.56 3.93
C ARG A 128 -8.68 6.16 3.40
N ILE A 129 -7.58 5.46 3.68
CA ILE A 129 -6.21 5.85 3.30
C ILE A 129 -5.64 4.74 2.40
N GLY A 130 -4.94 5.10 1.32
CA GLY A 130 -4.27 4.13 0.43
C GLY A 130 -3.77 4.73 -0.88
N SER A 131 -3.08 3.94 -1.68
CA SER A 131 -2.54 4.35 -2.99
C SER A 131 -3.62 4.80 -3.97
N GLU A 132 -4.76 4.11 -4.01
CA GLU A 132 -5.90 4.43 -4.88
C GLU A 132 -6.79 5.58 -4.36
N ARG A 133 -6.21 6.51 -3.59
CA ARG A 133 -6.93 7.59 -2.93
C ARG A 133 -6.25 8.93 -3.22
N PRO A 134 -6.99 10.05 -3.27
CA PRO A 134 -8.40 10.20 -2.88
C PRO A 134 -9.36 9.53 -3.87
N CYS A 135 -10.54 9.12 -3.41
CA CYS A 135 -11.53 8.53 -4.31
C CYS A 135 -11.97 9.54 -5.36
N LEU A 136 -12.00 9.14 -6.62
CA LEU A 136 -12.48 9.96 -7.72
C LEU A 136 -14.00 10.21 -7.60
N ALA A 137 -14.43 11.40 -7.99
CA ALA A 137 -15.85 11.69 -8.16
C ALA A 137 -16.36 11.02 -9.44
N SER A 138 -17.60 10.55 -9.41
CA SER A 138 -18.29 10.02 -10.58
C SER A 138 -19.19 11.13 -11.15
N ALA A 139 -19.11 11.39 -12.45
CA ALA A 139 -19.71 12.56 -13.11
C ALA A 139 -21.19 12.78 -12.78
N ASN A 140 -21.96 11.72 -12.54
CA ASN A 140 -23.41 11.77 -12.27
C ASN A 140 -23.79 11.16 -10.91
N TYR A 141 -22.87 11.11 -9.94
CA TYR A 141 -23.17 10.57 -8.62
C TYR A 141 -23.22 11.65 -7.56
N PHE A 142 -24.40 11.82 -6.97
CA PHE A 142 -24.58 12.63 -5.77
C PHE A 142 -25.61 11.95 -4.86
N LYS A 143 -25.17 11.45 -3.70
CA LYS A 143 -26.07 10.94 -2.66
C LYS A 143 -25.79 11.60 -1.32
N LYS A 144 -26.85 11.98 -0.63
CA LYS A 144 -26.83 12.41 0.77
C LYS A 144 -27.24 11.22 1.63
N CYS A 145 -26.55 11.00 2.75
CA CYS A 145 -26.99 10.03 3.74
C CYS A 145 -28.12 10.63 4.58
N ASP A 146 -29.24 9.93 4.70
CA ASP A 146 -30.39 10.41 5.47
C ASP A 146 -30.13 10.45 6.98
N ASP A 147 -29.34 9.50 7.51
CA ASP A 147 -29.02 9.40 8.94
C ASP A 147 -28.11 10.54 9.44
N CYS A 148 -27.14 10.99 8.64
CA CYS A 148 -26.12 11.95 9.09
C CYS A 148 -25.97 13.20 8.21
N GLY A 149 -26.72 13.28 7.11
CA GLY A 149 -26.69 14.39 6.17
C GLY A 149 -25.43 14.53 5.32
N LYS A 150 -24.43 13.65 5.46
CA LYS A 150 -23.16 13.72 4.71
C LYS A 150 -23.39 13.41 3.22
N LYS A 151 -22.74 14.20 2.35
CA LYS A 151 -22.83 14.11 0.88
C LYS A 151 -21.65 13.31 0.31
N TYR A 152 -21.92 12.53 -0.73
CA TYR A 152 -20.95 11.64 -1.38
C TYR A 152 -21.02 11.80 -2.90
N LEU A 153 -19.83 11.81 -3.52
CA LEU A 153 -19.63 12.03 -4.96
C LEU A 153 -19.30 10.75 -5.75
N ASN A 154 -19.28 9.61 -5.08
CA ASN A 154 -19.18 8.29 -5.72
C ASN A 154 -19.83 7.23 -4.83
N GLU A 155 -20.18 6.12 -5.47
CA GLU A 155 -20.88 5.01 -4.83
C GLU A 155 -20.04 4.26 -3.80
N ASP A 156 -18.76 4.01 -4.08
CA ASP A 156 -17.85 3.32 -3.17
C ASP A 156 -17.76 4.03 -1.81
N CYS A 157 -17.67 5.37 -1.79
CA CYS A 157 -17.63 6.13 -0.54
C CYS A 157 -18.95 6.06 0.23
N PHE A 158 -20.09 6.17 -0.47
CA PHE A 158 -21.41 6.11 0.15
C PHE A 158 -21.68 4.72 0.74
N ASN A 159 -21.38 3.66 0.00
CA ASN A 159 -21.57 2.28 0.43
C ASN A 159 -20.63 1.93 1.60
N HIS A 160 -19.38 2.39 1.57
CA HIS A 160 -18.48 2.24 2.70
C HIS A 160 -19.03 2.90 3.96
N HIS A 161 -19.57 4.12 3.83
CA HIS A 161 -20.19 4.83 4.92
C HIS A 161 -21.40 4.08 5.51
N LYS A 162 -22.33 3.61 4.66
CA LYS A 162 -23.49 2.83 5.12
C LYS A 162 -23.07 1.56 5.86
N LYS A 163 -22.09 0.81 5.33
CA LYS A 163 -21.57 -0.40 6.00
C LYS A 163 -20.95 -0.07 7.36
N ALA A 164 -20.14 0.99 7.44
CA ALA A 164 -19.52 1.40 8.69
C ALA A 164 -20.55 1.85 9.75
N ALA A 165 -21.62 2.52 9.33
CA ALA A 165 -22.72 2.92 10.22
C ALA A 165 -23.47 1.70 10.78
N ILE A 166 -23.72 0.67 9.96
CA ILE A 166 -24.38 -0.58 10.39
C ILE A 166 -23.52 -1.32 11.43
N VAL A 167 -22.22 -1.47 11.18
CA VAL A 167 -21.29 -2.12 12.13
C VAL A 167 -21.16 -1.32 13.41
N GLY A 168 -21.18 0.02 13.33
CA GLY A 168 -21.23 0.89 14.50
C GLY A 168 -22.45 0.60 15.37
N LYS A 169 -23.65 0.60 14.77
CA LYS A 169 -24.92 0.32 15.48
C LYS A 169 -24.94 -1.08 16.12
N GLN A 170 -24.45 -2.13 15.45
CA GLN A 170 -24.41 -3.49 16.02
C GLN A 170 -23.48 -3.64 17.24
N LYS A 171 -22.39 -2.86 17.32
CA LYS A 171 -21.49 -2.88 18.50
C LYS A 171 -22.13 -2.29 19.75
N PHE A 172 -23.01 -1.30 19.59
CA PHE A 172 -23.75 -0.73 20.72
C PHE A 172 -24.80 -1.70 21.27
N VAL A 173 -25.40 -2.54 20.43
CA VAL A 173 -26.39 -3.55 20.89
C VAL A 173 -25.71 -4.72 21.62
N LYS A 174 -24.50 -5.13 21.22
CA LYS A 174 -23.76 -6.23 21.88
C LYS A 174 -23.02 -5.85 23.16
N SER A 175 -23.01 -4.57 23.55
CA SER A 175 -22.43 -4.10 24.82
C SER A 175 -23.50 -3.87 25.90
N ALA A 176 -24.74 -4.26 25.62
CA ALA A 176 -25.90 -4.14 26.50
C ALA A 176 -26.53 -5.53 26.74
N VAL A 177 -25.72 -6.51 27.15
CA VAL A 177 -26.13 -7.75 27.84
C VAL A 177 -24.99 -8.16 28.77
#